data_AF-A0A661NE61-F1
#
_entry.id   AF-A0A661NE61-F1
#
_cell.length_a   1.000
_cell.length_b   1.000
_cell.length_c   1.000
_cell.angle_alpha   90.00
_cell.angle_beta   90.00
_cell.angle_gamma   90.00
#
_symmetry.space_group_name_H-M   'P 1'
#
loop_
_entity.id
_entity.type
_entity.pdbx_description
1 polymer ?
#
loop_
_entity_poly.entity_id
_entity_poly.type
_entity_poly.pdbx_seq_one_letter_code
_entity_poly.pdbx_strand_id
1 'polypeptide(L)'
;MAFVAGRHLAYFRPGYYVRHLVPTGSGLRAWLLASIQVVQPKFPVPKNLAGPTKDALGALKEHLTGQQKDEVISLVSKLLAASPSLDMKKWVAAIDMSADRVGFILANDLELALAIVRASPEESAGLSQKERLKELHLYSVSEEYLTLRAKLGIAIGE
;
A
#
# COMPACT_ATOMS: atom_id res chain seq x y z
N MET A 1 -20.57 7.72 2.87
CA MET A 1 -19.71 8.44 1.89
C MET A 1 -18.35 8.83 2.45
N ALA A 2 -18.27 9.40 3.66
CA ALA A 2 -16.99 9.83 4.27
C ALA A 2 -15.92 8.72 4.35
N PHE A 3 -16.31 7.48 4.72
CA PHE A 3 -15.36 6.36 4.76
C PHE A 3 -14.70 6.10 3.41
N VAL A 4 -15.52 5.98 2.35
CA VAL A 4 -15.03 5.69 0.99
C VAL A 4 -14.14 6.83 0.51
N ALA A 5 -14.59 8.08 0.66
CA ALA A 5 -13.80 9.25 0.30
C ALA A 5 -12.45 9.28 1.04
N GLY A 6 -12.45 9.06 2.35
CA GLY A 6 -11.25 9.02 3.17
C GLY A 6 -10.27 7.93 2.76
N ARG A 7 -10.78 6.72 2.50
CA ARG A 7 -9.97 5.61 2.00
C ARG A 7 -9.33 5.94 0.66
N HIS A 8 -10.08 6.52 -0.27
CA HIS A 8 -9.53 6.95 -1.56
C HIS A 8 -8.48 8.06 -1.41
N LEU A 9 -8.72 9.05 -0.56
CA LEU A 9 -7.76 10.11 -0.26
C LEU A 9 -6.43 9.56 0.27
N ALA A 10 -6.47 8.54 1.13
CA ALA A 10 -5.27 7.91 1.66
C ALA A 10 -4.38 7.31 0.56
N TYR A 11 -4.96 6.78 -0.52
CA TYR A 11 -4.18 6.22 -1.63
C TYR A 11 -3.43 7.27 -2.46
N PHE A 12 -3.79 8.56 -2.37
CA PHE A 12 -3.03 9.63 -3.03
C PHE A 12 -1.76 10.03 -2.27
N ARG A 13 -1.54 9.50 -1.07
CA ARG A 13 -0.26 9.67 -0.37
C ARG A 13 0.87 9.13 -1.25
N PRO A 14 1.99 9.89 -1.43
CA PRO A 14 3.14 9.41 -2.17
C PRO A 14 3.60 8.03 -1.68
N GLY A 15 3.84 7.12 -2.63
CA GLY A 15 4.17 5.71 -2.37
C GLY A 15 2.97 4.77 -2.23
N TYR A 16 1.76 5.26 -1.90
CA TYR A 16 0.57 4.41 -1.81
C TYR A 16 -0.13 4.28 -3.16
N TYR A 17 -0.03 5.31 -4.00
CA TYR A 17 -0.75 5.37 -5.28
C TYR A 17 -0.44 4.19 -6.22
N VAL A 18 0.79 3.67 -6.19
CA VAL A 18 1.18 2.51 -7.02
C VAL A 18 0.35 1.25 -6.72
N ARG A 19 -0.18 1.11 -5.50
CA ARG A 19 -1.09 0.03 -5.12
C ARG A 19 -2.42 0.08 -5.89
N HIS A 20 -2.83 1.28 -6.33
CA HIS A 20 -4.03 1.46 -7.15
C HIS A 20 -3.73 1.22 -8.64
N LEU A 21 -2.54 1.63 -9.11
CA LEU A 21 -2.12 1.42 -10.49
C LEU A 21 -1.79 -0.04 -10.80
N VAL A 22 -1.22 -0.76 -9.84
CA VAL A 22 -0.83 -2.18 -9.96
C VAL A 22 -1.59 -2.98 -8.91
N PRO A 23 -2.81 -3.45 -9.23
CA PRO A 23 -3.71 -4.01 -8.22
C PRO A 23 -3.29 -5.41 -7.74
N THR A 24 -2.44 -6.10 -8.49
CA THR A 24 -2.03 -7.47 -8.17
C THR A 24 -0.70 -7.50 -7.42
N GLY A 25 -0.61 -8.34 -6.38
CA GLY A 25 0.64 -8.54 -5.64
C GLY A 25 1.75 -9.12 -6.51
N SER A 26 1.43 -9.94 -7.51
CA SER A 26 2.38 -10.45 -8.51
C SER A 26 2.90 -9.33 -9.41
N GLY A 27 2.02 -8.42 -9.86
CA GLY A 27 2.40 -7.25 -10.64
C GLY A 27 3.34 -6.33 -9.87
N LEU A 28 3.00 -6.00 -8.62
CA LEU A 28 3.86 -5.15 -7.76
C LEU A 28 5.25 -5.77 -7.56
N ARG A 29 5.30 -7.09 -7.35
CA ARG A 29 6.58 -7.82 -7.27
C ARG A 29 7.37 -7.75 -8.57
N ALA A 30 6.71 -7.90 -9.72
CA ALA A 30 7.37 -7.80 -11.02
C ALA A 30 8.00 -6.41 -11.24
N TRP A 31 7.28 -5.33 -10.91
CA TRP A 31 7.81 -3.96 -10.99
C TRP A 31 8.98 -3.71 -10.03
N LEU A 32 8.90 -4.23 -8.81
CA LEU A 32 10.01 -4.17 -7.86
C LEU A 32 11.25 -4.90 -8.39
N LEU A 33 11.08 -6.12 -8.88
CA LEU A 33 12.17 -6.92 -9.46
C LEU A 33 12.76 -6.24 -10.70
N ALA A 34 11.94 -5.65 -11.55
CA ALA A 34 12.39 -4.89 -12.71
C ALA A 34 13.22 -3.67 -12.29
N SER A 35 12.78 -2.95 -11.26
CA SER A 35 13.53 -1.83 -10.69
C SER A 35 14.88 -2.28 -10.12
N ILE A 36 14.94 -3.45 -9.46
CA ILE A 36 16.19 -4.05 -9.01
C ILE A 36 17.09 -4.39 -10.20
N GLN A 37 16.54 -4.94 -11.28
CA GLN A 37 17.30 -5.28 -12.49
C GLN A 37 17.84 -4.07 -13.26
N VAL A 38 17.31 -2.86 -13.04
CA VAL A 38 17.93 -1.61 -13.54
C VAL A 38 19.32 -1.40 -12.92
N VAL A 39 19.49 -1.78 -11.66
CA VAL A 39 20.74 -1.62 -10.90
C VAL A 39 21.62 -2.87 -10.97
N GLN A 40 21.00 -4.05 -10.87
CA GLN A 40 21.65 -5.35 -10.88
C GLN A 40 21.05 -6.23 -11.98
N PRO A 41 21.53 -6.14 -13.23
CA PRO A 41 20.92 -6.81 -14.38
C PRO A 41 20.81 -8.34 -14.26
N LYS A 42 21.64 -8.96 -13.41
CA LYS A 42 21.67 -10.40 -13.16
C LYS A 42 20.85 -10.82 -11.93
N PHE A 43 20.07 -9.91 -11.34
CA PHE A 43 19.25 -10.22 -10.17
C PHE A 43 18.26 -11.35 -10.50
N PRO A 44 18.16 -12.39 -9.64
CA PRO A 44 17.34 -13.57 -9.93
C PRO A 44 15.85 -13.22 -9.91
N VAL A 45 15.12 -13.73 -10.91
CA VAL A 45 13.67 -13.56 -11.05
C VAL A 45 13.00 -14.93 -11.08
N PRO A 46 11.95 -15.18 -10.27
CA PRO A 46 11.17 -16.40 -10.34
C PRO A 46 10.56 -16.63 -11.73
N LYS A 47 10.55 -17.87 -12.22
CA LYS A 47 10.07 -18.20 -13.58
C LYS A 47 8.64 -17.70 -13.86
N ASN A 48 7.75 -17.76 -12.87
CA ASN A 48 6.37 -17.30 -12.98
C ASN A 48 6.22 -15.77 -13.10
N LEU A 49 7.27 -15.01 -12.79
CA LEU A 49 7.29 -13.54 -12.91
C LEU A 49 8.23 -13.05 -14.03
N ALA A 50 8.92 -13.94 -14.74
CA ALA A 50 9.93 -13.57 -15.73
C ALA A 50 9.36 -12.70 -16.87
N GLY A 51 8.21 -13.07 -17.42
CA GLY A 51 7.51 -12.28 -18.46
C GLY A 51 7.14 -10.88 -17.96
N PRO A 52 6.28 -10.77 -16.92
CA PRO A 52 5.88 -9.47 -16.37
C PRO A 52 7.05 -8.59 -15.93
N THR A 53 8.12 -9.18 -15.38
CA THR A 53 9.32 -8.43 -14.96
C THR A 53 10.09 -7.90 -16.16
N LYS A 54 10.19 -8.69 -17.25
CA LYS A 54 10.84 -8.25 -18.49
C LYS A 54 10.08 -7.09 -19.13
N ASP A 55 8.75 -7.16 -19.17
CA ASP A 55 7.90 -6.11 -19.74
C ASP A 55 8.02 -4.82 -18.91
N ALA A 56 7.94 -4.92 -17.59
CA ALA A 56 8.16 -3.79 -16.68
C ALA A 56 9.57 -3.19 -16.82
N LEU A 57 10.61 -4.02 -16.97
CA LEU A 57 11.98 -3.55 -17.20
C LEU A 57 12.11 -2.80 -18.53
N GLY A 58 11.43 -3.26 -19.58
CA GLY A 58 11.35 -2.56 -20.86
C GLY A 58 10.74 -1.18 -20.70
N ALA A 59 9.58 -1.09 -20.06
CA ALA A 59 8.90 0.18 -19.79
C ALA A 59 9.75 1.14 -18.94
N LEU A 60 10.44 0.64 -17.90
CA LEU A 60 11.35 1.47 -17.09
C LEU A 60 12.50 2.03 -17.94
N LYS A 61 13.08 1.23 -18.84
CA LYS A 61 14.18 1.69 -19.71
C LYS A 61 13.73 2.68 -20.77
N GLU A 62 12.49 2.53 -21.26
CA GLU A 62 11.93 3.40 -22.28
C GLU A 62 11.50 4.76 -21.73
N HIS A 63 10.88 4.77 -20.54
CA HIS A 63 10.22 5.97 -20.02
C HIS A 63 10.97 6.70 -18.91
N LEU A 64 11.97 6.09 -18.27
CA LEU A 64 12.79 6.81 -17.28
C LEU A 64 13.80 7.72 -17.98
N THR A 65 13.76 9.00 -17.62
CA THR A 65 14.84 9.94 -17.93
C THR A 65 16.12 9.61 -17.16
N GLY A 66 17.26 10.20 -17.56
CA GLY A 66 18.55 9.99 -16.89
C GLY A 66 18.50 10.27 -15.38
N GLN A 67 17.94 11.42 -14.99
CA GLN A 67 17.80 11.79 -13.58
C GLN A 67 16.92 10.80 -12.79
N GLN A 68 15.77 10.41 -13.34
CA GLN A 68 14.87 9.46 -12.68
C GLN A 68 15.52 8.08 -12.54
N LYS A 69 16.35 7.67 -13.50
CA LYS A 69 17.12 6.44 -13.43
C LYS A 69 18.13 6.49 -12.28
N ASP A 70 18.83 7.60 -12.10
CA ASP A 70 19.77 7.78 -10.98
C ASP A 70 19.06 7.75 -9.62
N GLU A 71 17.85 8.33 -9.53
CA GLU A 71 17.00 8.23 -8.34
C GLU A 71 16.60 6.78 -8.03
N VAL A 72 16.14 6.03 -9.05
CA VAL A 72 15.81 4.60 -8.90
C VAL A 72 17.04 3.81 -8.43
N ILE A 73 18.22 4.06 -9.01
CA ILE A 73 19.48 3.44 -8.59
C ILE A 73 19.74 3.70 -7.11
N SER A 74 19.65 4.97 -6.67
CA SER A 74 19.85 5.36 -5.28
C SER A 74 18.88 4.65 -4.33
N LEU A 75 17.58 4.64 -4.66
CA LEU A 75 16.53 4.04 -3.83
C LEU A 75 16.68 2.52 -3.73
N VAL A 76 16.95 1.84 -4.85
CA VAL A 76 17.16 0.39 -4.88
C VAL A 76 18.41 0.00 -4.09
N SER A 77 19.52 0.73 -4.24
CA SER A 77 20.74 0.48 -3.45
C SER A 77 20.48 0.60 -1.94
N LYS A 78 19.75 1.65 -1.51
CA LYS A 78 19.35 1.82 -0.11
C LYS A 78 18.43 0.69 0.35
N LEU A 79 17.48 0.28 -0.49
CA LEU A 79 16.54 -0.79 -0.18
C LEU A 79 17.24 -2.13 0.05
N LEU A 80 18.16 -2.51 -0.84
CA LEU A 80 18.92 -3.76 -0.75
C LEU A 80 19.90 -3.77 0.43
N ALA A 81 20.41 -2.60 0.83
CA ALA A 81 21.26 -2.48 2.01
C ALA A 81 20.45 -2.54 3.32
N ALA A 82 19.24 -1.96 3.33
CA ALA A 82 18.43 -1.83 4.54
C ALA A 82 17.64 -3.10 4.89
N SER A 83 17.25 -3.92 3.90
CA SER A 83 16.37 -5.06 4.15
C SER A 83 16.85 -6.34 3.45
N PRO A 84 17.18 -7.40 4.22
CA PRO A 84 17.54 -8.69 3.64
C PRO A 84 16.35 -9.42 3.02
N SER A 85 15.12 -9.06 3.37
CA SER A 85 13.90 -9.60 2.77
C SER A 85 12.86 -8.51 2.51
N LEU A 86 12.17 -8.60 1.37
CA LEU A 86 11.13 -7.65 0.97
C LEU A 86 9.78 -8.35 0.96
N ASP A 87 8.94 -8.04 1.94
CA ASP A 87 7.59 -8.58 2.03
C ASP A 87 6.56 -7.62 1.43
N MET A 88 6.32 -7.79 0.13
CA MET A 88 5.31 -7.02 -0.59
C MET A 88 3.89 -7.26 -0.07
N LYS A 89 3.58 -8.46 0.44
CA LYS A 89 2.23 -8.74 0.96
C LYS A 89 1.98 -7.91 2.22
N LYS A 90 2.97 -7.90 3.13
CA LYS A 90 2.92 -7.07 4.34
C LYS A 90 2.83 -5.58 4.03
N TRP A 91 3.59 -5.11 3.04
CA TRP A 91 3.54 -3.70 2.61
C TRP A 91 2.16 -3.31 2.06
N VAL A 92 1.58 -4.13 1.17
CA VAL A 92 0.24 -3.89 0.64
C VAL A 92 -0.82 -3.91 1.75
N ALA A 93 -0.76 -4.90 2.64
CA ALA A 93 -1.65 -4.98 3.80
C ALA A 93 -1.58 -3.73 4.67
N ALA A 94 -0.37 -3.22 4.95
CA ALA A 94 -0.18 -2.01 5.74
C ALA A 94 -0.80 -0.76 5.07
N ILE A 95 -0.72 -0.66 3.74
CA ILE A 95 -1.38 0.43 2.99
C ILE A 95 -2.89 0.33 3.13
N ASP A 96 -3.46 -0.86 2.87
CA ASP A 96 -4.91 -1.05 2.90
C ASP A 96 -5.47 -0.81 4.32
N MET A 97 -4.77 -1.27 5.36
CA MET A 97 -5.10 -0.96 6.75
C MET A 97 -5.02 0.55 7.04
N SER A 98 -3.99 1.23 6.55
CA SER A 98 -3.86 2.68 6.72
C SER A 98 -5.03 3.43 6.07
N ALA A 99 -5.43 3.00 4.87
CA ALA A 99 -6.56 3.59 4.15
C ALA A 99 -7.90 3.33 4.87
N ASP A 100 -8.12 2.12 5.40
CA ASP A 100 -9.30 1.80 6.21
C ASP A 100 -9.37 2.64 7.49
N ARG A 101 -8.23 2.86 8.17
CA ARG A 101 -8.14 3.71 9.37
C ARG A 101 -8.48 5.16 9.06
N VAL A 102 -7.98 5.71 7.95
CA VAL A 102 -8.33 7.07 7.49
C VAL A 102 -9.82 7.17 7.15
N GLY A 103 -10.36 6.18 6.43
CA GLY A 103 -11.79 6.12 6.14
C GLY A 103 -12.63 6.09 7.43
N PHE A 104 -12.22 5.28 8.40
CA PHE A 104 -12.93 5.18 9.67
C PHE A 104 -12.86 6.48 10.49
N ILE A 105 -11.69 7.10 10.62
CA ILE A 105 -11.54 8.38 11.32
C ILE A 105 -12.45 9.46 10.73
N LEU A 106 -12.53 9.55 9.40
CA LEU A 106 -13.35 10.55 8.71
C LEU A 106 -14.85 10.23 8.76
N ALA A 107 -15.21 8.95 8.81
CA ALA A 107 -16.60 8.54 9.02
C ALA A 107 -17.06 8.71 10.47
N ASN A 108 -16.13 8.55 11.42
CA ASN A 108 -16.36 8.53 12.86
C ASN A 108 -17.53 7.62 13.30
N ASP A 109 -17.74 6.54 12.55
CA ASP A 109 -18.82 5.57 12.74
C ASP A 109 -18.26 4.17 12.48
N LEU A 110 -18.14 3.40 13.56
CA LEU A 110 -17.55 2.07 13.51
C LEU A 110 -18.49 1.09 12.81
N GLU A 111 -19.79 1.18 13.06
CA GLU A 111 -20.76 0.26 12.46
C GLU A 111 -20.78 0.43 10.94
N LEU A 112 -20.79 1.68 10.46
CA LEU A 112 -20.69 2.01 9.05
C LEU A 112 -19.37 1.51 8.44
N ALA A 113 -18.23 1.75 9.11
CA ALA A 113 -16.93 1.29 8.62
C ALA A 113 -16.89 -0.23 8.45
N LEU A 114 -17.39 -0.98 9.45
CA LEU A 114 -17.46 -2.43 9.41
C LEU A 114 -18.42 -2.94 8.31
N ALA A 115 -19.56 -2.28 8.12
CA ALA A 115 -20.49 -2.61 7.05
C ALA A 115 -19.86 -2.43 5.66
N ILE A 116 -19.11 -1.36 5.44
CA ILE A 116 -18.40 -1.12 4.19
C ILE A 116 -17.32 -2.18 3.95
N VAL A 117 -16.55 -2.55 4.98
CA VAL A 117 -15.55 -3.63 4.85
C VAL A 117 -16.20 -4.95 4.45
N ARG A 118 -17.33 -5.33 5.07
CA ARG A 118 -18.09 -6.54 4.72
C ARG A 118 -18.63 -6.53 3.29
N ALA A 119 -19.03 -5.36 2.81
CA ALA A 119 -19.53 -5.18 1.44
C ALA A 119 -18.41 -5.05 0.38
N SER A 120 -17.14 -4.92 0.79
CA SER A 120 -16.02 -4.74 -0.13
C SER A 120 -15.56 -6.09 -0.71
N PRO A 121 -15.26 -6.18 -2.02
CA PRO A 121 -14.68 -7.40 -2.61
C PRO A 121 -13.35 -7.79 -1.95
N GLU A 122 -13.14 -9.08 -1.65
CA GLU A 122 -11.92 -9.58 -1.00
C GLU A 122 -10.71 -9.49 -1.91
N GLU A 123 -10.89 -9.73 -3.20
CA GLU A 123 -9.82 -9.74 -4.22
C GLU A 123 -9.15 -8.38 -4.37
N SER A 124 -9.82 -7.31 -3.91
CA SER A 124 -9.35 -5.94 -3.99
C SER A 124 -8.48 -5.53 -2.79
N ALA A 125 -8.31 -6.38 -1.78
CA ALA A 125 -7.60 -6.08 -0.54
C ALA A 125 -6.37 -6.98 -0.33
N GLY A 126 -5.36 -6.44 0.37
CA GLY A 126 -4.17 -7.18 0.79
C GLY A 126 -4.40 -8.15 1.96
N LEU A 127 -5.55 -8.08 2.61
CA LEU A 127 -5.97 -8.86 3.77
C LEU A 127 -7.39 -9.35 3.59
N SER A 128 -7.73 -10.47 4.24
CA SER A 128 -9.11 -10.98 4.28
C SER A 128 -10.06 -9.99 4.95
N GLN A 129 -11.35 -10.07 4.66
CA GLN A 129 -12.35 -9.25 5.37
C GLN A 129 -12.27 -9.45 6.88
N LYS A 130 -12.11 -10.70 7.34
CA LYS A 130 -12.00 -11.04 8.76
C LYS A 130 -10.86 -10.30 9.45
N GLU A 131 -9.69 -10.24 8.82
CA GLU A 131 -8.53 -9.52 9.36
C GLU A 131 -8.77 -8.02 9.37
N ARG A 132 -9.31 -7.45 8.29
CA ARG A 132 -9.62 -6.01 8.23
C ARG A 132 -10.62 -5.59 9.32
N LEU A 133 -11.67 -6.38 9.52
CA LEU A 133 -12.65 -6.14 10.59
C LEU A 133 -11.98 -6.18 11.97
N LYS A 134 -11.14 -7.19 12.23
CA LYS A 134 -10.38 -7.28 13.50
C LYS A 134 -9.51 -6.04 13.73
N GLU A 135 -8.76 -5.62 12.72
CA GLU A 135 -7.86 -4.47 12.81
C GLU A 135 -8.60 -3.14 13.03
N LEU A 136 -9.77 -2.95 12.42
CA LEU A 136 -10.60 -1.77 12.66
C LEU A 136 -11.15 -1.73 14.10
N HIS A 137 -11.55 -2.87 14.66
CA HIS A 137 -11.96 -2.94 16.07
C HIS A 137 -10.80 -2.63 17.02
N LEU A 138 -9.60 -3.16 16.74
CA LEU A 138 -8.44 -2.87 17.57
C LEU A 138 -8.06 -1.39 17.50
N TYR A 139 -8.15 -0.79 16.30
CA TYR A 139 -7.86 0.62 16.12
C TYR A 139 -8.88 1.54 16.79
N SER A 140 -10.18 1.19 16.81
CA SER A 140 -11.23 2.06 17.39
C SER A 140 -11.10 2.32 18.88
N VAL A 141 -10.32 1.50 19.58
CA VAL A 141 -10.02 1.63 21.00
C VAL A 141 -8.55 1.97 21.27
N SER A 142 -7.76 2.25 20.22
CA SER A 142 -6.33 2.52 20.36
C SER A 142 -6.05 3.97 20.74
N GLU A 143 -4.92 4.19 21.42
CA GLU A 143 -4.48 5.53 21.80
C GLU A 143 -4.25 6.43 20.56
N GLU A 144 -3.76 5.86 19.47
CA GLU A 144 -3.54 6.58 18.22
C GLU A 144 -4.84 7.09 17.61
N TYR A 145 -5.92 6.30 17.68
CA TYR A 145 -7.24 6.71 17.22
C TYR A 145 -7.81 7.84 18.08
N LEU A 146 -7.76 7.69 19.41
CA LEU A 146 -8.27 8.69 20.35
C LEU A 146 -7.49 10.01 20.24
N THR A 147 -6.16 9.93 20.17
CA THR A 147 -5.28 11.09 19.99
C THR A 147 -5.57 11.82 18.68
N LEU A 148 -5.78 11.08 17.58
CA LEU A 148 -6.08 11.69 16.29
C LEU A 148 -7.46 12.36 16.29
N ARG A 149 -8.46 11.75 16.91
CA ARG A 149 -9.79 12.35 17.07
C ARG A 149 -9.76 13.65 17.88
N ALA A 150 -8.98 13.70 18.95
CA ALA A 150 -8.78 14.91 19.74
C ALA A 150 -8.13 16.02 18.89
N LYS A 151 -7.06 15.70 18.16
CA LYS A 151 -6.38 16.65 17.25
C LYS A 151 -7.28 17.18 16.14
N LEU A 152 -8.25 16.38 15.71
CA LEU A 152 -9.23 16.75 14.68
C LEU A 152 -10.47 17.48 15.25
N GLY A 153 -10.58 17.65 16.57
CA GLY A 153 -11.71 18.31 17.21
C GLY A 153 -13.04 17.52 17.14
N ILE A 154 -12.97 16.20 16.96
CA ILE A 154 -14.15 15.30 16.85
C ILE A 154 -14.27 14.33 18.02
N ALA A 155 -13.48 14.54 19.08
CA ALA A 155 -13.63 13.82 20.33
C ALA A 155 -14.89 14.29 21.06
N ILE A 156 -15.60 13.37 21.72
CA ILE A 156 -16.73 13.71 22.59
C ILE A 156 -16.13 13.96 23.98
N GLY A 157 -16.19 15.21 24.45
CA GLY A 157 -15.74 15.61 25.78
C GLY A 157 -14.56 16.59 25.76
N GLU A 158 -14.88 17.88 25.64
CA GLU A 158 -14.30 18.94 26.48
C GLU A 158 -15.44 19.54 27.32
#